data_AF-A0AAD5Y8P5-F1
#
_entry.id   AF-A0AAD5Y8P5-F1
#
_cell.length_a   1.000
_cell.length_b   1.000
_cell.length_c   1.000
_cell.angle_alpha   90.00
_cell.angle_beta   90.00
_cell.angle_gamma   90.00
#
_symmetry.space_group_name_H-M   'P 1'
#
loop_
_entity.id
_entity.type
_entity.pdbx_description
1 polymer ?
#
loop_
_entity_poly.entity_id
_entity_poly.type
_entity_poly.pdbx_seq_one_letter_code
_entity_poly.pdbx_strand_id
1 'polypeptide(L)'
;MSALSVGASSSYIPEEGLSIETLHNDVKHLIRRYTEEIKSGIANEGRVILRSENTQPKVYSTSVISGILRAEGKGLFDSKEAVLGHLQQGDIPSPLDRIRATRLAVSAMDWIERVFGEINPTKDMPTYTTDEQHSCVIGIVGSMIVPTPILDARELADMKKRVPKESWWMGLRPLIRVLGKREYHDQAKL
;
A
#
# COMPACT_ATOMS: atom_id res chain seq x y z
N MET A 1 4.32 -0.06 -0.40
CA MET A 1 5.17 -1.07 -1.07
C MET A 1 5.73 -0.58 -2.39
N SER A 2 4.92 -0.22 -3.39
CA SER A 2 5.42 0.21 -4.71
C SER A 2 6.48 1.32 -4.63
N ALA A 3 6.30 2.30 -3.73
CA ALA A 3 7.25 3.38 -3.51
C ALA A 3 8.64 2.89 -3.08
N LEU A 4 8.69 1.86 -2.23
CA LEU A 4 9.93 1.26 -1.77
C LEU A 4 10.61 0.48 -2.91
N SER A 5 9.84 -0.27 -3.70
CA SER A 5 10.35 -1.08 -4.80
C SER A 5 10.96 -0.26 -5.94
N VAL A 6 10.38 0.91 -6.25
CA VAL A 6 10.85 1.77 -7.36
C VAL A 6 11.80 2.90 -6.90
N GLY A 7 12.13 2.97 -5.61
CA GLY A 7 12.94 4.07 -5.07
C GLY A 7 12.26 5.44 -5.24
N ALA A 8 10.94 5.51 -5.07
CA ALA A 8 10.18 6.74 -5.21
C ALA A 8 10.69 7.80 -4.22
N SER A 9 10.85 9.05 -4.67
CA SER A 9 11.30 10.16 -3.82
C SER A 9 10.29 10.52 -2.74
N SER A 10 9.00 10.28 -3.04
CA SER A 10 7.87 10.68 -2.22
C SER A 10 6.72 9.70 -2.43
N SER A 11 5.92 9.45 -1.39
CA SER A 11 4.64 8.76 -1.58
C SER A 11 3.54 9.25 -0.63
N TYR A 12 2.39 9.55 -1.22
CA TYR A 12 1.21 10.10 -0.55
C TYR A 12 0.16 9.02 -0.35
N ILE A 13 -0.23 8.81 0.91
CA ILE A 13 -1.12 7.73 1.33
C ILE A 13 -2.34 8.28 2.09
N PRO A 14 -3.50 7.58 2.08
CA PRO A 14 -4.70 8.07 2.75
C PRO A 14 -4.57 8.16 4.26
N GLU A 15 -3.70 7.35 4.88
CA GLU A 15 -3.52 7.25 6.33
C GLU A 15 -2.84 8.50 6.92
N GLU A 16 -1.89 9.10 6.19
CA GLU A 16 -1.20 10.35 6.59
C GLU A 16 -1.89 11.60 6.01
N GLY A 17 -2.62 11.44 4.91
CA GLY A 17 -3.14 12.57 4.15
C GLY A 17 -2.04 13.36 3.43
N LEU A 18 -2.42 14.53 2.91
CA LEU A 18 -1.53 15.46 2.23
C LEU A 18 -1.82 16.90 2.70
N SER A 19 -0.78 17.57 3.18
CA SER A 19 -0.83 18.99 3.54
C SER A 19 0.00 19.83 2.57
N ILE A 20 -0.29 21.13 2.50
CA ILE A 20 0.49 22.10 1.72
C ILE A 20 1.94 22.13 2.22
N GLU A 21 2.14 22.02 3.54
CA GLU A 21 3.47 21.99 4.14
C GLU A 21 4.28 20.78 3.66
N THR A 22 3.68 19.59 3.64
CA THR A 22 4.34 18.39 3.10
C THR A 22 4.68 18.58 1.62
N LEU A 23 3.76 19.09 0.81
CA LEU A 23 4.01 19.33 -0.61
C LEU A 23 5.12 20.36 -0.85
N HIS A 24 5.15 21.43 -0.05
CA HIS A 24 6.20 22.45 -0.08
C HIS A 24 7.58 21.88 0.27
N ASN A 25 7.65 21.04 1.30
CA ASN A 25 8.88 20.37 1.68
C ASN A 25 9.36 19.41 0.59
N ASP A 26 8.44 18.74 -0.10
CA ASP A 26 8.74 17.86 -1.23
C ASP A 26 9.28 18.63 -2.42
N VAL A 27 8.69 19.78 -2.76
CA VAL A 27 9.18 20.70 -3.78
C VAL A 27 10.61 21.15 -3.46
N LYS A 28 10.84 21.64 -2.23
CA LYS A 28 12.18 22.06 -1.79
C LYS A 28 13.19 20.93 -1.90
N HIS A 29 12.80 19.72 -1.51
CA HIS A 29 13.64 18.55 -1.61
C HIS A 29 14.01 18.24 -3.06
N LEU A 30 13.05 18.26 -3.98
CA LEU A 30 13.32 18.04 -5.41
C LEU A 30 14.24 19.11 -5.99
N ILE A 31 13.96 20.40 -5.72
CA ILE A 31 14.80 21.51 -6.17
C ILE A 31 16.24 21.33 -5.68
N ARG A 32 16.42 20.99 -4.40
CA ARG A 32 17.74 20.72 -3.82
C ARG A 32 18.45 19.60 -4.59
N ARG A 33 17.78 18.46 -4.78
CA ARG A 33 18.37 17.27 -5.39
C ARG A 33 18.76 17.48 -6.86
N TYR A 34 17.90 18.13 -7.65
CA TYR A 34 18.23 18.49 -9.04
C TYR A 34 19.36 19.53 -9.11
N THR A 35 19.39 20.49 -8.19
CA THR A 35 20.47 21.50 -8.14
C THR A 35 21.82 20.87 -7.78
N GLU A 36 21.84 19.95 -6.82
CA GLU A 36 23.04 19.18 -6.45
C GLU A 36 23.58 18.38 -7.64
N GLU A 37 22.72 17.69 -8.38
CA GLU A 37 23.11 16.89 -9.54
C GLU A 37 23.72 17.74 -10.66
N ILE A 38 23.11 18.88 -10.97
CA ILE A 38 23.66 19.85 -11.93
C ILE A 38 25.03 20.35 -11.48
N LYS A 39 25.19 20.69 -10.18
CA LYS A 39 26.47 21.16 -9.63
C LYS A 39 27.56 20.08 -9.65
N SER A 40 27.19 18.84 -9.40
CA SER A 40 28.11 17.70 -9.41
C SER A 40 28.37 17.14 -10.82
N GLY A 41 27.73 17.69 -11.86
CA GLY A 41 27.88 17.19 -13.24
C GLY A 41 27.31 15.78 -13.45
N ILE A 42 26.43 15.32 -12.55
CA ILE A 42 25.81 14.00 -12.63
C ILE A 42 24.59 14.11 -13.56
N ALA A 43 24.38 13.11 -14.40
CA ALA A 43 23.20 13.05 -15.25
C ALA A 43 21.92 13.03 -14.40
N ASN A 44 20.92 13.81 -14.81
CA ASN A 44 19.65 13.88 -14.10
C ASN A 44 18.91 12.54 -14.19
N GLU A 45 18.82 11.83 -13.07
CA GLU A 45 17.99 10.63 -12.95
C GLU A 45 16.54 11.06 -12.73
N GLY A 46 15.63 10.54 -13.57
CA GLY A 46 14.20 10.79 -13.43
C GLY A 46 13.70 10.37 -12.05
N ARG A 47 12.74 11.11 -11.50
CA ARG A 47 12.18 10.86 -10.16
C ARG A 47 10.71 10.56 -10.25
N VAL A 48 10.25 9.67 -9.37
CA VAL A 48 8.85 9.23 -9.30
C VAL A 48 8.27 9.58 -7.96
N ILE A 49 7.06 10.11 -7.98
CA ILE A 49 6.22 10.34 -6.81
C ILE A 49 4.98 9.47 -6.97
N LEU A 50 4.68 8.66 -5.94
CA LEU A 50 3.50 7.80 -5.96
C LEU A 50 2.39 8.40 -5.11
N ARG A 51 1.20 8.51 -5.67
CA ARG A 51 0.02 9.00 -4.96
C ARG A 51 -1.06 7.92 -4.99
N SER A 52 -1.53 7.51 -3.81
CA SER A 52 -2.69 6.64 -3.70
C SER A 52 -3.96 7.38 -4.11
N GLU A 53 -4.89 6.66 -4.75
CA GLU A 53 -6.12 7.24 -5.31
C GLU A 53 -7.00 7.89 -4.24
N ASN A 54 -7.05 7.30 -3.05
CA ASN A 54 -7.91 7.77 -1.96
C ASN A 54 -7.26 8.86 -1.08
N THR A 55 -6.06 9.33 -1.41
CA THR A 55 -5.41 10.43 -0.70
C THR A 55 -6.06 11.75 -1.12
N GLN A 56 -7.03 12.24 -0.33
CA GLN A 56 -7.78 13.49 -0.54
C GLN A 56 -8.15 13.75 -2.02
N PRO A 57 -8.92 12.86 -2.65
CA PRO A 57 -9.16 12.85 -4.10
C PRO A 57 -9.79 14.13 -4.64
N LYS A 58 -10.56 14.85 -3.82
CA LYS A 58 -11.27 16.08 -4.23
C LYS A 58 -10.38 17.32 -4.28
N VAL A 59 -9.28 17.33 -3.52
CA VAL A 59 -8.44 18.54 -3.34
C VAL A 59 -7.10 18.37 -4.03
N TYR A 60 -6.41 17.26 -3.73
CA TYR A 60 -5.07 16.99 -4.26
C TYR A 60 -5.13 15.85 -5.28
N SER A 61 -5.67 16.15 -6.46
CA SER A 61 -5.60 15.24 -7.60
C SER A 61 -4.16 15.12 -8.12
N THR A 62 -3.88 14.05 -8.87
CA THR A 62 -2.57 13.87 -9.52
C THR A 62 -2.23 15.04 -10.44
N SER A 63 -3.22 15.58 -11.15
CA SER A 63 -3.06 16.74 -12.04
C SER A 63 -2.71 18.01 -11.28
N VAL A 64 -3.35 18.27 -10.14
CA VAL A 64 -3.05 19.43 -9.29
C VAL A 64 -1.64 19.33 -8.73
N ILE A 65 -1.25 18.16 -8.20
CA ILE A 65 0.10 17.94 -7.67
C ILE A 65 1.14 18.14 -8.78
N SER A 66 0.93 17.56 -9.97
CA SER A 66 1.85 17.71 -11.10
C SER A 66 1.95 19.17 -11.56
N GLY A 67 0.83 19.89 -11.62
CA GLY A 67 0.81 21.32 -11.95
C GLY A 67 1.60 22.17 -10.95
N ILE A 68 1.45 21.91 -9.64
CA ILE A 68 2.21 22.61 -8.59
C ILE A 68 3.71 22.33 -8.72
N LEU A 69 4.10 21.05 -8.88
CA LEU A 69 5.51 20.67 -9.05
C LEU A 69 6.12 21.32 -10.28
N ARG A 70 5.37 21.39 -11.39
CA ARG A 70 5.81 22.03 -12.62
C ARG A 70 5.98 23.55 -12.46
N ALA A 71 5.04 24.22 -11.80
CA ALA A 71 5.12 25.65 -11.54
C ALA A 71 6.31 26.01 -10.64
N GLU A 72 6.50 25.25 -9.56
CA GLU A 72 7.60 25.47 -8.61
C GLU A 72 8.96 25.00 -9.14
N GLY A 73 8.98 24.11 -10.13
CA GLY A 73 10.19 23.65 -10.79
C GLY A 73 10.96 24.76 -11.51
N LYS A 74 10.30 25.86 -11.93
CA LYS A 74 10.94 27.07 -12.54
C LYS A 74 11.98 26.76 -13.62
N GLY A 75 11.73 25.72 -14.43
CA GLY A 75 12.63 25.27 -15.51
C GLY A 75 13.77 24.34 -15.07
N LEU A 76 13.96 24.10 -13.77
CA LEU A 76 14.92 23.13 -13.24
C LEU A 76 14.52 21.68 -13.54
N PHE A 77 13.22 21.39 -13.42
CA PHE A 77 12.62 20.12 -13.78
C PHE A 77 11.16 20.32 -14.23
N ASP A 78 10.64 19.31 -14.94
CA ASP A 78 9.24 19.24 -15.35
C ASP A 78 8.54 18.09 -14.62
N SER A 79 7.21 18.18 -14.48
CA SER A 79 6.39 17.12 -13.88
C SER A 79 5.35 16.65 -14.88
N LYS A 80 5.21 15.33 -14.98
CA LYS A 80 4.15 14.68 -15.78
C LYS A 80 3.35 13.75 -14.89
N GLU A 81 2.05 13.73 -15.09
CA GLU A 81 1.16 12.78 -14.44
C GLU A 81 1.09 11.46 -15.22
N ALA A 82 0.92 10.37 -14.48
CA ALA A 82 0.62 9.06 -15.03
C ALA A 82 -0.39 8.37 -14.12
N VAL A 83 -1.57 8.04 -14.66
CA VAL A 83 -2.61 7.29 -13.96
C VAL A 83 -2.73 5.93 -14.62
N LEU A 84 -2.25 4.89 -13.94
CA LEU A 84 -2.26 3.52 -14.48
C LEU A 84 -3.68 2.96 -14.62
N GLY A 85 -4.61 3.38 -13.75
CA GLY A 85 -5.99 2.90 -13.75
C GLY A 85 -6.07 1.38 -13.58
N HIS A 86 -6.90 0.72 -14.39
CA HIS A 86 -7.17 -0.71 -14.35
C HIS A 86 -5.97 -1.59 -14.68
N LEU A 87 -4.92 -1.04 -15.31
CA LEU A 87 -3.68 -1.79 -15.58
C LEU A 87 -3.04 -2.33 -14.28
N GLN A 88 -3.34 -1.70 -13.14
CA GLN A 88 -2.90 -2.17 -11.81
C GLN A 88 -3.47 -3.52 -11.40
N GLN A 89 -4.57 -3.97 -12.01
CA GLN A 89 -5.12 -5.32 -11.77
C GLN A 89 -4.21 -6.42 -12.35
N GLY A 90 -3.33 -6.04 -13.28
CA GLY A 90 -2.56 -6.99 -14.08
C GLY A 90 -3.43 -7.68 -15.12
N ASP A 91 -2.82 -8.63 -15.82
CA ASP A 91 -3.49 -9.46 -16.82
C ASP A 91 -3.27 -10.94 -16.44
N ILE A 92 -2.03 -11.40 -16.56
CA ILE A 92 -1.63 -12.74 -16.17
C ILE A 92 -1.14 -12.74 -14.71
N PRO A 93 -1.73 -13.53 -13.79
CA PRO A 93 -1.33 -13.55 -12.38
C PRO A 93 0.09 -14.06 -12.22
N SER A 94 0.82 -13.49 -11.26
CA SER A 94 2.22 -13.84 -10.99
C SER A 94 2.35 -15.27 -10.45
N PRO A 95 3.54 -15.92 -10.56
CA PRO A 95 3.77 -17.23 -9.96
C PRO A 95 3.50 -17.24 -8.44
N LEU A 96 3.81 -16.14 -7.75
CA LEU A 96 3.57 -16.00 -6.32
C LEU A 96 2.06 -16.02 -6.00
N ASP A 97 1.26 -15.28 -6.79
CA ASP A 97 -0.20 -15.26 -6.61
C ASP A 97 -0.81 -16.63 -6.89
N ARG A 98 -0.34 -17.33 -7.93
CA ARG A 98 -0.81 -18.69 -8.25
C ARG A 98 -0.53 -19.67 -7.11
N ILE A 99 0.70 -19.71 -6.60
CA ILE A 99 1.07 -20.62 -5.51
C ILE A 99 0.29 -20.28 -4.24
N ARG A 100 0.17 -18.99 -3.90
CA ARG A 100 -0.60 -18.56 -2.73
C ARG A 100 -2.08 -18.88 -2.86
N ALA A 101 -2.68 -18.68 -4.03
CA ALA A 101 -4.07 -19.02 -4.30
C ALA A 101 -4.32 -20.52 -4.09
N THR A 102 -3.47 -21.39 -4.64
CA THR A 102 -3.58 -22.84 -4.41
C THR A 102 -3.44 -23.20 -2.95
N ARG A 103 -2.45 -22.63 -2.23
CA ARG A 103 -2.27 -22.89 -0.79
C ARG A 103 -3.49 -22.47 0.03
N LEU A 104 -4.03 -21.28 -0.23
CA LEU A 104 -5.22 -20.77 0.46
C LEU A 104 -6.46 -21.62 0.15
N ALA A 105 -6.61 -22.07 -1.11
CA ALA A 105 -7.71 -22.93 -1.52
C ALA A 105 -7.67 -24.30 -0.81
N VAL A 106 -6.50 -24.94 -0.75
CA VAL A 106 -6.33 -26.21 -0.03
C VAL A 106 -6.65 -26.02 1.46
N SER A 107 -6.08 -25.00 2.10
CA SER A 107 -6.37 -24.73 3.52
C SER A 107 -7.85 -24.40 3.80
N ALA A 108 -8.55 -23.77 2.86
CA ALA A 108 -9.98 -23.53 2.97
C ALA A 108 -10.78 -24.83 2.88
N MET A 109 -10.41 -25.75 1.99
CA MET A 109 -11.06 -27.06 1.88
C MET A 109 -10.79 -27.90 3.12
N ASP A 110 -9.54 -27.97 3.59
CA ASP A 110 -9.17 -28.65 4.83
C ASP A 110 -10.00 -28.12 6.03
N TRP A 111 -10.22 -26.79 6.09
CA TRP A 111 -11.06 -26.19 7.12
C TRP A 111 -12.52 -26.64 7.03
N ILE A 112 -13.10 -26.61 5.82
CA ILE A 112 -14.49 -27.01 5.59
C ILE A 112 -14.68 -28.49 5.96
N GLU A 113 -13.76 -29.37 5.54
CA GLU A 113 -13.82 -30.80 5.86
C GLU A 113 -13.73 -31.05 7.37
N ARG A 114 -12.83 -30.35 8.05
CA ARG A 114 -12.68 -30.44 9.51
C ARG A 114 -13.96 -30.02 10.23
N VAL A 115 -14.51 -28.86 9.89
CA VAL A 115 -15.77 -28.35 10.46
C VAL A 115 -16.93 -29.31 10.17
N PHE A 116 -17.00 -29.86 8.96
CA PHE A 116 -18.04 -30.82 8.60
C PHE A 116 -17.95 -32.12 9.42
N GLY A 117 -16.74 -32.60 9.68
CA GLY A 117 -16.50 -33.76 10.57
C GLY A 117 -16.91 -33.51 12.01
N GLU A 118 -16.78 -32.27 12.51
CA GLU A 118 -17.17 -31.88 13.87
C GLU A 118 -18.70 -31.79 14.05
N ILE A 119 -19.45 -31.42 13.00
CA ILE A 119 -20.90 -31.19 13.08
C ILE A 119 -21.72 -32.51 13.09
N ASN A 120 -21.12 -33.68 12.81
CA ASN A 120 -21.79 -34.99 12.77
C ASN A 120 -23.17 -34.95 12.05
N PRO A 121 -23.19 -34.78 10.72
CA PRO A 121 -24.41 -34.56 9.96
C PRO A 121 -25.37 -35.77 10.06
N THR A 122 -26.60 -35.51 10.48
CA THR A 122 -27.68 -36.50 10.39
C THR A 122 -28.16 -36.55 8.93
N LYS A 123 -28.28 -37.74 8.33
CA LYS A 123 -28.47 -37.94 6.87
C LYS A 123 -29.68 -37.23 6.24
N ASP A 124 -30.66 -36.79 7.04
CA ASP A 124 -31.97 -36.34 6.55
C ASP A 124 -32.25 -34.84 6.75
N MET A 125 -31.27 -34.04 7.24
CA MET A 125 -31.46 -32.60 7.47
C MET A 125 -30.34 -31.76 6.86
N PRO A 126 -30.61 -30.52 6.42
CA PRO A 126 -29.57 -29.59 6.03
C PRO A 126 -28.60 -29.38 7.21
N THR A 127 -27.33 -29.67 7.00
CA THR A 127 -26.27 -29.48 7.99
C THR A 127 -26.08 -27.99 8.23
N TYR A 128 -26.33 -27.53 9.45
CA TYR A 128 -26.03 -26.17 9.89
C TYR A 128 -25.18 -26.23 11.16
N THR A 129 -24.45 -25.16 11.41
CA THR A 129 -23.71 -25.00 12.66
C THR A 129 -24.11 -23.72 13.37
N THR A 130 -24.17 -23.79 14.70
CA THR A 130 -24.40 -22.64 15.58
C THR A 130 -23.10 -22.08 16.14
N ASP A 131 -21.96 -22.71 15.87
CA ASP A 131 -20.67 -22.22 16.34
C ASP A 131 -20.16 -21.11 15.41
N GLU A 132 -19.99 -19.92 15.98
CA GLU A 132 -19.48 -18.73 15.30
C GLU A 132 -18.03 -18.92 14.82
N GLN A 133 -17.26 -19.82 15.46
CA GLN A 133 -15.88 -20.11 15.09
C GLN A 133 -15.75 -20.81 13.73
N HIS A 134 -16.80 -21.50 13.29
CA HIS A 134 -16.80 -22.21 12.01
C HIS A 134 -16.84 -21.26 10.80
N SER A 135 -17.38 -20.05 10.98
CA SER A 135 -17.36 -19.00 9.95
C SER A 135 -16.07 -18.18 10.07
N CYS A 136 -15.11 -18.45 9.20
CA CYS A 136 -13.79 -17.80 9.26
C CYS A 136 -13.35 -17.20 7.92
N VAL A 137 -12.40 -16.26 7.99
CA VAL A 137 -11.61 -15.76 6.88
C VAL A 137 -10.25 -16.45 6.91
N ILE A 138 -9.86 -17.10 5.80
CA ILE A 138 -8.52 -17.66 5.66
C ILE A 138 -7.56 -16.53 5.28
N GLY A 139 -6.63 -16.22 6.20
CA GLY A 139 -5.63 -15.18 6.04
C GLY A 139 -4.20 -15.71 6.12
N ILE A 140 -3.23 -14.84 5.85
CA ILE A 140 -1.80 -15.14 6.02
C ILE A 140 -1.25 -14.19 7.09
N VAL A 141 -0.63 -14.75 8.13
CA VAL A 141 0.07 -14.02 9.18
C VAL A 141 1.53 -14.48 9.19
N GLY A 142 2.45 -13.61 8.76
CA GLY A 142 3.84 -13.99 8.51
C GLY A 142 3.92 -15.02 7.38
N SER A 143 4.35 -16.24 7.69
CA SER A 143 4.44 -17.37 6.76
C SER A 143 3.28 -18.38 6.89
N MET A 144 2.47 -18.25 7.94
CA MET A 144 1.43 -19.21 8.30
C MET A 144 0.07 -18.82 7.71
N ILE A 145 -0.71 -19.83 7.36
CA ILE A 145 -2.11 -19.67 6.98
C ILE A 145 -2.94 -19.82 8.25
N VAL A 146 -3.71 -18.78 8.57
CA VAL A 146 -4.46 -18.70 9.83
C VAL A 146 -5.94 -18.49 9.50
N PRO A 147 -6.81 -19.42 9.89
CA PRO A 147 -8.26 -19.19 9.89
C PRO A 147 -8.61 -18.25 11.04
N THR A 148 -9.25 -17.12 10.74
CA THR A 148 -9.69 -16.15 11.75
C THR A 148 -11.21 -16.05 11.71
N PRO A 149 -11.93 -16.28 12.82
CA PRO A 149 -13.38 -16.13 12.87
C PRO A 149 -13.84 -14.77 12.33
N ILE A 150 -14.94 -14.75 11.60
CA ILE A 150 -15.41 -13.55 10.88
C ILE A 150 -15.73 -12.40 11.84
N LEU A 151 -16.22 -12.71 13.04
CA LEU A 151 -16.51 -11.72 14.08
C LEU A 151 -15.23 -11.05 14.58
N ASP A 152 -14.19 -11.83 14.85
CA ASP A 152 -12.88 -11.31 15.24
C ASP A 152 -12.24 -10.48 14.11
N ALA A 153 -12.31 -10.98 12.88
CA ALA A 153 -11.81 -10.28 11.70
C ALA A 153 -12.53 -8.94 11.49
N ARG A 154 -13.84 -8.86 11.79
CA ARG A 154 -14.62 -7.61 11.74
C ARG A 154 -14.11 -6.60 12.76
N GLU A 155 -13.78 -7.04 13.97
CA GLU A 155 -13.25 -6.15 15.00
C GLU A 155 -11.86 -5.59 14.66
N LEU A 156 -11.09 -6.28 13.81
CA LEU A 156 -9.81 -5.79 13.30
C LEU A 156 -9.95 -4.82 12.10
N ALA A 157 -11.13 -4.74 11.50
CA ALA A 157 -11.39 -3.93 10.30
C ALA A 157 -12.08 -2.59 10.62
N ASP A 158 -11.63 -1.52 9.97
CA ASP A 158 -12.40 -0.28 9.84
C ASP A 158 -13.38 -0.45 8.67
N MET A 159 -14.63 -0.77 8.98
CA MET A 159 -15.68 -1.01 7.98
C MET A 159 -16.04 0.24 7.17
N LYS A 160 -15.82 1.45 7.71
CA LYS A 160 -16.13 2.70 7.01
C LYS A 160 -15.09 2.99 5.94
N LYS A 161 -13.81 2.81 6.28
CA LYS A 161 -12.70 3.01 5.34
C LYS A 161 -12.39 1.75 4.51
N ARG A 162 -12.96 0.61 4.87
CA ARG A 162 -12.74 -0.72 4.24
C ARG A 162 -11.27 -1.14 4.25
N VAL A 163 -10.59 -0.90 5.36
CA VAL A 163 -9.17 -1.19 5.58
C VAL A 163 -8.97 -1.79 6.97
N PRO A 164 -7.86 -2.49 7.27
CA PRO A 164 -7.55 -2.87 8.64
C PRO A 164 -7.34 -1.63 9.53
N LYS A 165 -7.68 -1.75 10.82
CA LYS A 165 -7.41 -0.70 11.82
C LYS A 165 -5.92 -0.44 11.99
N GLU A 166 -5.11 -1.50 11.93
CA GLU A 166 -3.65 -1.43 12.03
C GLU A 166 -2.98 -1.85 10.71
N SER A 167 -2.10 -0.99 10.19
CA SER A 167 -1.38 -1.24 8.94
C SER A 167 0.07 -1.61 9.23
N TRP A 168 0.40 -2.90 9.13
CA TRP A 168 1.74 -3.44 9.41
C TRP A 168 2.87 -2.74 8.63
N TRP A 169 2.58 -2.30 7.40
CA TRP A 169 3.55 -1.69 6.50
C TRP A 169 3.88 -0.23 6.84
N MET A 170 3.18 0.39 7.79
CA MET A 170 3.51 1.75 8.25
C MET A 170 4.92 1.82 8.85
N GLY A 171 5.40 0.74 9.46
CA GLY A 171 6.78 0.63 9.95
C GLY A 171 7.85 0.73 8.84
N LEU A 172 7.48 0.50 7.57
CA LEU A 172 8.38 0.64 6.42
C LEU A 172 8.44 2.08 5.88
N ARG A 173 7.58 2.99 6.36
CA ARG A 173 7.53 4.39 5.88
C ARG A 173 8.85 5.15 6.09
N PRO A 174 9.54 5.06 7.25
CA PRO A 174 10.81 5.74 7.45
C PRO A 174 11.88 5.30 6.44
N LEU A 175 11.90 4.02 6.05
CA LEU A 175 12.86 3.52 5.06
C LEU A 175 12.74 4.23 3.71
N ILE A 176 11.51 4.53 3.26
CA ILE A 176 11.29 5.29 2.03
C ILE A 176 11.88 6.70 2.14
N ARG A 177 11.77 7.35 3.30
CA ARG A 177 12.31 8.70 3.52
C ARG A 177 13.84 8.71 3.55
N VAL A 178 14.44 7.70 4.18
CA VAL A 178 15.90 7.52 4.22
C VAL A 178 16.45 7.24 2.82
N LEU A 179 15.88 6.26 2.10
CA LEU A 179 16.30 5.92 0.74
C LEU A 179 16.04 7.06 -0.25
N GLY A 180 14.99 7.85 -0.03
CA GLY A 180 14.71 9.07 -0.76
C GLY A 180 15.62 10.26 -0.42
N LYS A 181 16.63 10.09 0.46
CA LYS A 181 17.56 11.14 0.92
C LYS A 181 16.88 12.38 1.52
N ARG A 182 15.72 12.20 2.17
CA ARG A 182 15.01 13.32 2.83
C ARG A 182 15.69 13.72 4.14
N GLU A 183 15.92 12.74 5.02
CA GLU A 183 16.37 12.94 6.40
C GLU A 183 17.89 13.14 6.55
N TYR A 184 18.67 12.96 5.48
CA TYR A 184 20.14 13.03 5.51
C TYR A 184 20.70 14.41 5.89
N HIS A 185 19.89 15.48 5.84
CA HIS A 185 20.34 16.85 6.06
C HIS A 185 19.73 17.54 7.28
N ASP A 186 18.64 17.04 7.85
CA ASP A 186 18.07 17.64 9.07
C ASP A 186 18.93 17.29 10.30
N GLN A 187 19.68 16.19 10.26
CA GLN A 187 20.66 15.82 11.27
C GLN A 187 22.05 16.47 11.08
N ALA A 188 22.33 17.06 9.91
CA ALA A 188 23.61 17.73 9.64
C ALA A 188 23.62 19.22 10.10
N LYS A 189 22.59 19.65 10.82
CA LYS A 189 22.44 21.00 11.40
C LYS A 189 22.38 20.99 12.94
N LEU A 190 22.77 19.89 13.58
CA LEU A 190 23.14 19.82 15.00
C LEU A 190 24.67 19.76 15.10
#